data_AF-A0A662TZ28-F1
#
_entry.id   AF-A0A662TZ28-F1
#
_cell.length_a   1.000
_cell.length_b   1.000
_cell.length_c   1.000
_cell.angle_alpha   90.00
_cell.angle_beta   90.00
_cell.angle_gamma   90.00
#
_symmetry.space_group_name_H-M   'P 1'
#
loop_
_entity.id
_entity.type
_entity.pdbx_description
1 polymer ?
#
loop_
_entity_poly.entity_id
_entity_poly.type
_entity_poly.pdbx_seq_one_letter_code
_entity_poly.pdbx_strand_id
1 'polypeptide(L)' 'MGKYTTVRISVEDRVKLKRIAKLIGAKSLAEALRYALTIAEREIEKQSGDLGSVISSLKYAKDIGATNAEEVDKYIYGEE' A
#
# COMPACT_ATOMS: atom_id res chain seq x y z
N MET A 1 21.07 -15.15 18.33
CA MET A 1 19.84 -15.50 19.08
C MET A 1 18.78 -14.46 18.76
N GLY A 2 17.63 -14.86 18.19
CA GLY A 2 16.55 -13.91 17.94
C GLY A 2 16.06 -13.32 19.26
N LYS A 3 16.07 -11.99 19.39
CA LYS A 3 15.46 -11.30 20.53
C LYS A 3 13.97 -11.62 20.50
N TYR A 4 13.48 -12.35 21.48
CA TYR A 4 12.05 -12.62 21.64
C TYR A 4 11.43 -11.55 22.54
N THR A 5 10.17 -11.24 22.29
CA THR A 5 9.40 -10.27 23.06
C THR A 5 8.03 -10.85 23.35
N THR A 6 7.59 -10.72 24.60
CA THR A 6 6.28 -11.18 25.04
C THR A 6 5.33 -10.00 25.05
N VAL A 7 4.26 -10.09 24.26
CA VAL A 7 3.19 -9.07 24.22
C VAL A 7 1.93 -9.66 24.82
N ARG A 8 1.26 -8.91 25.68
CA ARG A 8 -0.06 -9.26 26.19
C ARG A 8 -1.11 -8.79 25.19
N ILE A 9 -2.01 -9.68 24.80
CA ILE A 9 -3.12 -9.41 23.89
C ILE A 9 -4.42 -9.84 24.55
N SER A 10 -5.55 -9.27 24.10
CA SER A 10 -6.86 -9.70 24.56
C SER A 10 -7.13 -11.17 24.16
N VAL A 11 -8.06 -11.80 24.88
CA VAL A 11 -8.50 -13.16 24.53
C VAL A 11 -9.14 -13.17 23.14
N GLU A 12 -9.87 -12.12 22.78
CA GLU A 12 -10.51 -11.98 21.47
C GLU A 12 -9.49 -11.90 20.34
N ASP A 13 -8.42 -11.11 20.51
CA ASP A 13 -7.37 -10.98 19.50
C ASP A 13 -6.60 -12.27 19.31
N ARG A 14 -6.40 -13.04 20.40
CA ARG A 14 -5.85 -14.40 20.30
C ARG A 14 -6.74 -15.32 19.46
N VAL A 15 -8.07 -15.22 19.59
CA VAL A 15 -9.02 -16.01 18.78
C VAL A 15 -8.96 -15.57 17.31
N LYS A 16 -8.92 -14.26 17.03
CA LYS A 16 -8.74 -13.73 15.67
C LYS A 16 -7.44 -14.21 15.04
N LEU A 17 -6.32 -14.14 15.76
CA LEU A 17 -5.02 -14.64 15.28
C LEU A 17 -5.04 -16.15 15.03
N LYS A 18 -5.72 -16.95 15.86
CA LYS A 18 -5.91 -18.39 15.59
C LYS A 18 -6.68 -18.62 14.29
N ARG A 19 -7.70 -17.82 14.01
CA ARG A 19 -8.48 -17.91 12.76
C ARG A 19 -7.60 -17.57 11.55
N ILE A 20 -6.84 -16.47 11.64
CA ILE A 20 -5.89 -16.07 10.59
C ILE A 20 -4.86 -17.18 10.36
N ALA A 21 -4.26 -17.73 11.42
CA ALA A 21 -3.29 -18.82 11.33
C ALA A 21 -3.83 -20.04 10.57
N LYS A 22 -5.09 -20.43 10.81
CA LYS A 22 -5.75 -21.52 10.08
C LYS A 22 -5.94 -21.18 8.60
N LEU A 23 -6.35 -19.95 8.29
CA LEU A 23 -6.62 -19.52 6.91
C LEU A 23 -5.35 -19.49 6.05
N ILE A 24 -4.23 -19.09 6.64
CA ILE A 24 -2.95 -18.99 5.92
C ILE A 24 -2.08 -20.25 6.04
N GLY A 25 -2.55 -21.29 6.76
CA GLY A 25 -1.78 -22.51 7.00
C GLY A 25 -0.51 -22.32 7.85
N ALA A 26 -0.48 -21.31 8.71
CA ALA A 26 0.69 -20.99 9.53
C ALA A 26 0.95 -22.03 10.61
N LYS A 27 2.24 -22.28 10.88
CA LYS A 27 2.69 -23.24 11.89
C LYS A 27 2.65 -22.66 13.32
N SER A 28 2.52 -21.34 13.45
CA SER A 28 2.47 -20.66 14.75
C SER A 28 1.62 -19.38 14.73
N LEU A 29 1.19 -18.94 15.93
CA LEU A 29 0.54 -17.64 16.09
C LEU A 29 1.49 -16.46 15.83
N ALA A 30 2.78 -16.65 16.06
CA ALA A 30 3.80 -15.64 15.77
C ALA A 30 3.93 -15.39 14.27
N GLU A 31 3.83 -16.45 13.46
CA GLU A 31 3.83 -16.36 12.00
C GLU A 31 2.57 -15.68 11.47
N ALA A 32 1.39 -16.01 12.04
CA ALA A 32 0.16 -15.31 11.72
C ALA A 32 0.18 -13.82 12.11
N LEU A 33 0.77 -13.50 13.27
CA LEU A 33 0.96 -12.12 13.70
C LEU A 33 1.89 -11.36 12.74
N ARG A 34 3.00 -11.98 12.33
CA ARG A 34 3.94 -11.38 11.38
C ARG A 34 3.28 -11.10 10.04
N TYR A 35 2.51 -12.06 9.54
CA TYR A 35 1.73 -11.89 8.31
C TYR A 35 0.75 -10.72 8.41
N ALA A 36 0.00 -10.63 9.52
CA ALA A 36 -0.93 -9.53 9.76
C ALA A 36 -0.23 -8.16 9.82
N LEU A 37 0.95 -8.09 10.46
CA LEU A 37 1.76 -6.87 10.50
C LEU A 37 2.24 -6.45 9.11
N THR A 38 2.73 -7.39 8.30
CA THR A 38 3.15 -7.09 6.92
C THR A 38 2.01 -6.55 6.06
N ILE A 39 0.79 -7.05 6.24
CA ILE A 39 -0.38 -6.47 5.56
C ILE A 39 -0.65 -5.06 6.06
N ALA A 40 -0.66 -4.87 7.38
CA ALA A 40 -0.90 -3.55 7.96
C ALA A 40 0.12 -2.52 7.48
N GLU A 41 1.41 -2.87 7.45
CA GLU A 41 2.49 -2.02 6.92
C GLU A 41 2.23 -1.66 5.45
N ARG A 42 1.93 -2.65 4.60
CA ARG A 42 1.61 -2.41 3.19
C ARG A 42 0.39 -1.50 3.00
N GLU A 43 -0.66 -1.68 3.80
CA GLU A 43 -1.86 -0.85 3.70
C GLU A 43 -1.62 0.58 4.19
N ILE A 44 -0.80 0.75 5.24
CA ILE A 44 -0.39 2.06 5.73
C ILE A 44 0.50 2.77 4.70
N GLU A 45 1.47 2.06 4.09
CA GLU A 45 2.31 2.61 3.02
C GLU A 45 1.50 3.04 1.79
N LYS A 46 0.49 2.24 1.41
CA LYS A 46 -0.44 2.59 0.33
C LYS A 46 -1.29 3.82 0.64
N GLN A 47 -1.55 4.12 1.92
CA GLN A 47 -2.22 5.34 2.37
C GLN A 47 -1.22 6.45 2.72
N SER A 48 -0.54 6.98 1.70
CA SER A 48 0.15 8.28 1.81
C SER A 48 -0.12 9.22 0.62
N GLY A 49 -0.86 8.76 -0.39
CA GLY A 49 -1.30 9.61 -1.49
C GLY A 49 -2.62 10.31 -1.16
N ASP A 50 -2.57 11.64 -1.08
CA ASP A 50 -3.79 12.44 -1.02
C ASP A 50 -4.48 12.41 -2.40
N LEU A 51 -5.63 11.75 -2.48
CA LEU A 51 -6.49 11.78 -3.67
C LEU A 51 -6.90 13.21 -4.04
N GLY A 52 -7.03 14.10 -3.04
CA GLY A 52 -7.25 15.53 -3.25
C GLY A 52 -6.11 16.16 -4.05
N SER A 53 -4.86 15.78 -3.77
CA SER A 53 -3.68 16.22 -4.51
C SER A 53 -3.69 15.70 -5.95
N VAL A 54 -4.09 14.44 -6.18
CA VAL A 54 -4.26 13.87 -7.53
C VAL A 54 -5.37 14.58 -8.32
N ILE A 55 -6.52 14.86 -7.70
CA ILE A 55 -7.60 15.59 -8.35
C ILE A 55 -7.19 17.05 -8.59
N SER A 56 -6.47 17.65 -7.65
CA SER A 56 -5.97 19.02 -7.79
C SER A 56 -4.92 19.13 -8.90
N SER A 57 -4.20 18.06 -9.23
CA SER A 57 -3.24 18.10 -10.35
C SER A 57 -3.96 18.20 -11.70
N LEU A 58 -5.19 17.70 -11.80
CA LEU A 58 -6.03 17.86 -13.00
C LEU A 58 -6.35 19.32 -13.33
N LYS A 59 -6.28 20.26 -12.36
CA LYS A 59 -6.44 21.70 -12.66
C LYS A 59 -5.31 22.25 -13.53
N TYR A 60 -4.16 21.58 -13.56
CA TYR A 60 -3.03 21.90 -14.44
C TYR A 60 -3.06 21.09 -15.74
N ALA A 61 -4.00 20.14 -15.89
CA ALA A 61 -4.19 19.43 -17.14
C ALA A 61 -4.78 20.42 -18.16
N LYS A 62 -3.95 20.80 -19.13
CA LYS A 62 -4.36 21.62 -20.25
C LYS A 62 -4.99 20.69 -21.29
N ASP A 63 -6.18 21.03 -21.78
CA ASP A 63 -6.72 20.37 -22.96
C ASP A 63 -5.87 20.80 -24.16
N ILE A 64 -5.11 19.83 -24.69
CA ILE A 64 -4.20 20.00 -25.83
C ILE A 64 -4.76 19.36 -27.10
N GLY A 65 -6.04 18.92 -27.07
CA GLY A 65 -6.69 18.27 -28.20
C GLY A 65 -6.15 16.86 -28.47
N ALA A 66 -6.39 16.35 -29.68
CA ALA A 66 -5.90 15.04 -30.09
C ALA A 66 -4.37 15.07 -30.22
N THR A 67 -3.68 14.31 -29.37
CA THR A 67 -2.21 14.22 -29.37
C THR A 67 -1.72 12.87 -29.87
N ASN A 68 -0.59 12.88 -30.58
CA ASN A 68 0.15 11.67 -30.91
C ASN A 68 1.23 11.39 -29.86
N ALA A 69 1.19 10.23 -29.19
CA ALA A 69 2.17 9.85 -28.18
C ALA A 69 3.60 9.69 -28.72
N GLU A 70 3.79 9.59 -30.05
CA GLU A 70 5.11 9.56 -30.68
C GLU A 70 5.77 10.96 -30.76
N GLU A 71 4.99 12.03 -30.60
CA GLU A 71 5.47 13.43 -30.67
C GLU A 71 5.71 14.06 -29.29
N VAL A 72 5.86 13.25 -28.24
CA VAL A 72 5.97 13.73 -26.85
C VAL A 72 7.10 14.75 -26.67
N ASP A 73 8.25 14.54 -27.30
CA ASP A 73 9.37 15.48 -27.20
C ASP A 73 9.02 16.85 -27.79
N LYS A 74 8.30 16.89 -28.91
CA LYS A 74 7.82 18.13 -29.54
C LYS A 74 6.87 18.89 -28.61
N TYR A 75 5.97 18.19 -27.91
CA TYR A 75 5.00 18.84 -27.03
C TYR A 75 5.61 19.33 -25.71
N ILE A 76 6.64 18.65 -25.20
CA ILE A 76 7.29 19.01 -23.93
C ILE A 76 8.35 20.09 -24.14
N TYR A 77 9.15 19.99 -25.19
CA TYR A 77 10.33 20.86 -25.39
C TYR A 77 10.12 21.98 -26.43
N GLY A 78 9.07 21.90 -27.25
CA GLY A 78 8.85 22.80 -28.38
C GLY A 78 9.75 22.44 -29.58
N GLU A 79 9.36 22.88 -30.78
CA GLU A 79 10.27 22.89 -31.94
C GLU A 79 11.16 24.15 -31.80
N GLU A 80 12.47 24.01 -31.98
CA GLU A 80 13.37 25.18 -32.16
C GLU A 80 12.94 26.06 -33.33
#